data_AF-A0A9D4MFI7-F1
#
_entry.id   AF-A0A9D4MFI7-F1
#
_cell.length_a   1.000
_cell.length_b   1.000
_cell.length_c   1.000
_cell.angle_alpha   90.00
_cell.angle_beta   90.00
_cell.angle_gamma   90.00
#
_symmetry.space_group_name_H-M   'P 1'
#
loop_
_entity.id
_entity.type
_entity.pdbx_description
1 polymer ?
#
loop_
_entity_poly.entity_id
_entity_poly.type
_entity_poly.pdbx_seq_one_letter_code
_entity_poly.pdbx_strand_id
1 'polypeptide(L)'
;MWTSKKYTKSLLWCGLNLLCRRDAVREADGYAMLTVWKFDLVHFFWQRHPKYFILAHRLLADVNGWLPEKLRHDLIHNRTVNYAGGVGRNLPIDFMNEILNRLFKDLLDAAKGRYTDLTIQRCSQIIGPFDEALDSVFDSNVIQHEIYRHRYRDCNRDTNVSRSSELLHNEQLFKSVPGRYHHAFPGYVYDINAKQPGGFAAKIKQLSLRLDILKKVVINS
;
A
#
# COMPACT_ATOMS: atom_id res chain seq x y z
N MET A 1 22.02 15.78 -23.73
CA MET A 1 20.71 16.13 -23.13
C MET A 1 19.72 15.03 -23.53
N TRP A 2 19.35 14.12 -22.62
CA TRP A 2 18.67 12.83 -22.91
C TRP A 2 17.53 12.50 -21.92
N THR A 3 16.72 13.49 -21.52
CA THR A 3 15.84 13.38 -20.34
C THR A 3 14.39 12.95 -20.62
N SER A 4 13.84 13.15 -21.84
CA SER A 4 12.41 12.87 -22.12
C SER A 4 12.01 11.41 -21.89
N LYS A 5 12.74 10.47 -22.50
CA LYS A 5 12.42 9.04 -22.47
C LYS A 5 12.48 8.45 -21.07
N LYS A 6 13.42 8.91 -20.23
CA LYS A 6 13.59 8.41 -18.86
C LYS A 6 12.43 8.85 -17.96
N TYR A 7 11.98 10.08 -18.11
CA TYR A 7 10.83 10.62 -17.37
C TYR A 7 9.51 9.95 -17.76
N THR A 8 9.22 9.83 -19.05
CA THR A 8 7.94 9.21 -19.46
C THR A 8 7.88 7.73 -19.03
N LYS A 9 9.00 7.01 -19.13
CA LYS A 9 9.08 5.61 -18.66
C LYS A 9 8.90 5.49 -17.15
N SER A 10 9.50 6.37 -16.37
CA SER A 10 9.40 6.32 -14.92
C SER A 10 7.99 6.65 -14.44
N LEU A 11 7.36 7.67 -15.04
CA LEU A 11 5.98 8.03 -14.74
C LEU A 11 5.03 6.87 -15.05
N LEU A 12 5.19 6.24 -16.22
CA LEU A 12 4.40 5.09 -16.62
C LEU A 12 4.63 3.89 -15.69
N TRP A 13 5.88 3.60 -15.32
CA TRP A 13 6.18 2.56 -14.35
C TRP A 13 5.52 2.85 -12.99
N CYS A 14 5.66 4.06 -12.47
CA CYS A 14 5.06 4.45 -11.18
C CYS A 14 3.53 4.33 -11.24
N GLY A 15 2.90 4.84 -12.29
CA GLY A 15 1.46 4.78 -12.49
C GLY A 15 0.94 3.34 -12.56
N LEU A 16 1.55 2.49 -13.38
CA LEU A 16 1.19 1.07 -13.47
C LEU A 16 1.44 0.35 -12.14
N ASN A 17 2.54 0.64 -11.45
CA ASN A 17 2.83 0.03 -10.16
C ASN A 17 1.76 0.40 -9.11
N LEU A 18 1.31 1.65 -9.06
CA LEU A 18 0.22 2.09 -8.19
C LEU A 18 -1.11 1.40 -8.54
N LEU A 19 -1.42 1.24 -9.82
CA LEU A 19 -2.62 0.50 -10.25
C LEU A 19 -2.56 -0.97 -9.82
N CYS A 20 -1.44 -1.67 -10.03
CA CYS A 20 -1.26 -3.05 -9.58
C CYS A 20 -1.37 -3.18 -8.06
N ARG A 21 -0.82 -2.24 -7.29
CA ARG A 21 -0.95 -2.22 -5.82
C ARG A 21 -2.41 -2.11 -5.41
N ARG A 22 -3.14 -1.20 -6.03
CA ARG A 22 -4.57 -0.99 -5.76
C ARG A 22 -5.36 -2.25 -6.09
N ASP A 23 -5.12 -2.85 -7.25
CA ASP A 23 -5.84 -4.04 -7.66
C ASP A 23 -5.54 -5.23 -6.74
N ALA A 24 -4.28 -5.40 -6.29
CA ALA A 24 -3.92 -6.43 -5.31
C ALA A 24 -4.70 -6.28 -3.99
N VAL A 25 -4.91 -5.05 -3.52
CA VAL A 25 -5.75 -4.79 -2.34
C VAL A 25 -7.21 -5.13 -2.63
N ARG A 26 -7.75 -4.67 -3.77
CA ARG A 26 -9.16 -4.87 -4.13
C ARG A 26 -9.55 -6.33 -4.30
N GLU A 27 -8.62 -7.15 -4.80
CA GLU A 27 -8.78 -8.59 -4.96
C GLU A 27 -8.33 -9.41 -3.73
N ALA A 28 -7.90 -8.73 -2.64
CA ALA A 28 -7.34 -9.37 -1.44
C ALA A 28 -6.17 -10.34 -1.72
N ASP A 29 -5.36 -10.04 -2.74
CA ASP A 29 -4.20 -10.84 -3.11
C ASP A 29 -3.01 -10.52 -2.18
N GLY A 30 -2.92 -11.28 -1.10
CA GLY A 30 -1.84 -11.18 -0.12
C GLY A 30 -0.44 -11.41 -0.72
N TYR A 31 -0.29 -12.26 -1.74
CA TYR A 31 1.03 -12.53 -2.31
C TYR A 31 1.50 -11.37 -3.20
N ALA A 32 0.61 -10.80 -4.00
CA ALA A 32 0.89 -9.59 -4.77
C ALA A 32 1.23 -8.42 -3.85
N MET A 33 0.46 -8.23 -2.77
CA MET A 33 0.76 -7.22 -1.75
C MET A 33 2.15 -7.41 -1.13
N LEU A 34 2.58 -8.64 -0.82
CA LEU A 34 3.93 -8.89 -0.27
C LEU A 34 5.06 -8.59 -1.25
N THR A 35 4.81 -8.81 -2.54
CA THR A 35 5.79 -8.47 -3.57
C THR A 35 6.04 -6.97 -3.60
N VAL A 36 4.99 -6.17 -3.40
CA VAL A 36 5.09 -4.71 -3.25
C VAL A 36 5.98 -4.33 -2.07
N TRP A 37 5.81 -4.99 -0.91
CA TRP A 37 6.62 -4.74 0.28
C TRP A 37 8.12 -4.97 0.05
N LYS A 38 8.51 -5.88 -0.86
CA LYS A 38 9.93 -6.07 -1.24
C LYS A 38 10.50 -4.84 -1.94
N PHE A 39 9.72 -4.21 -2.82
CA PHE A 39 10.11 -2.96 -3.48
C PHE A 39 10.13 -1.79 -2.48
N ASP A 40 9.13 -1.71 -1.61
CA ASP A 40 9.03 -0.63 -0.63
C ASP A 40 10.13 -0.67 0.42
N LEU A 41 10.58 -1.85 0.83
CA LEU A 41 11.71 -2.03 1.74
C LEU A 41 12.96 -1.28 1.24
N VAL A 42 13.21 -1.36 -0.07
CA VAL A 42 14.34 -0.69 -0.71
C VAL A 42 14.14 0.83 -0.70
N HIS A 43 12.93 1.30 -1.01
CA HIS A 43 12.58 2.73 -0.95
C HIS A 43 12.69 3.30 0.46
N PHE A 44 12.22 2.58 1.50
CA PHE A 44 12.29 3.03 2.89
C PHE A 44 13.73 3.22 3.38
N PHE A 45 14.65 2.37 2.92
CA PHE A 45 16.06 2.52 3.23
C PHE A 45 16.62 3.81 2.64
N TRP A 46 16.37 4.07 1.35
CA TRP A 46 16.93 5.25 0.68
C TRP A 46 16.33 6.57 1.16
N GLN A 47 15.03 6.60 1.43
CA GLN A 47 14.35 7.79 1.93
C GLN A 47 14.57 8.00 3.44
N ARG A 48 15.43 7.18 4.08
CA ARG A 48 15.74 7.26 5.51
C ARG A 48 14.50 7.18 6.39
N HIS A 49 13.65 6.20 6.11
CA HIS A 49 12.48 5.87 6.91
C HIS A 49 12.73 4.61 7.75
N PRO A 50 13.52 4.70 8.84
CA PRO A 50 13.97 3.52 9.58
C PRO A 50 12.81 2.73 10.21
N LYS A 51 11.75 3.40 10.63
CA LYS A 51 10.55 2.76 11.19
C LYS A 51 9.91 1.82 10.15
N TYR A 52 9.58 2.35 8.98
CA TYR A 52 8.95 1.58 7.90
C TYR A 52 9.88 0.50 7.35
N PHE A 53 11.18 0.76 7.30
CA PHE A 53 12.19 -0.24 6.93
C PHE A 53 12.20 -1.44 7.89
N ILE A 54 12.19 -1.19 9.20
CA ILE A 54 12.16 -2.26 10.22
C ILE A 54 10.85 -3.05 10.14
N LEU A 55 9.71 -2.37 9.96
CA LEU A 55 8.41 -3.02 9.83
C LEU A 55 8.34 -3.90 8.58
N ALA A 56 8.78 -3.39 7.43
CA ALA A 56 8.83 -4.14 6.18
C ALA A 56 9.77 -5.35 6.28
N HIS A 57 10.94 -5.19 6.90
CA HIS A 57 11.88 -6.31 7.13
C HIS A 57 11.25 -7.40 8.00
N ARG A 58 10.62 -7.02 9.12
CA ARG A 58 9.94 -7.97 10.01
C ARG A 58 8.82 -8.71 9.28
N LEU A 59 7.92 -8.00 8.60
CA LEU A 59 6.84 -8.61 7.83
C LEU A 59 7.37 -9.64 6.83
N LEU A 60 8.43 -9.30 6.10
CA LEU A 60 9.04 -10.22 5.14
C LEU A 60 9.72 -11.40 5.84
N ALA A 61 10.42 -11.20 6.96
CA ALA A 61 11.01 -12.30 7.72
C ALA A 61 9.93 -13.25 8.29
N ASP A 62 8.87 -12.69 8.87
CA ASP A 62 7.69 -13.36 9.40
C ASP A 62 7.07 -14.29 8.36
N VAL A 63 6.83 -13.77 7.16
CA VAL A 63 6.24 -14.57 6.07
C VAL A 63 7.21 -15.59 5.49
N ASN A 64 8.52 -15.35 5.51
CA ASN A 64 9.51 -16.27 4.93
C ASN A 64 10.01 -17.36 5.91
N GLY A 65 9.31 -17.59 7.03
CA GLY A 65 9.56 -18.74 7.91
C GLY A 65 9.98 -18.39 9.34
N TRP A 66 9.92 -17.11 9.72
CA TRP A 66 10.11 -16.74 11.12
C TRP A 66 8.91 -17.13 11.99
N LEU A 67 7.68 -16.98 11.47
CA LEU A 67 6.45 -17.39 12.14
C LEU A 67 6.05 -18.84 11.80
N PRO A 68 5.31 -19.51 12.70
CA PRO A 68 4.60 -20.75 12.39
C PRO A 68 3.66 -20.59 11.19
N GLU A 69 3.43 -21.69 10.48
CA GLU A 69 2.66 -21.71 9.22
C GLU A 69 1.28 -21.07 9.33
N LYS A 70 0.54 -21.36 10.41
CA LYS A 70 -0.79 -20.78 10.63
C LYS A 70 -0.74 -19.25 10.75
N LEU A 71 0.15 -18.73 11.59
CA LEU A 71 0.32 -17.29 11.77
C LEU A 71 0.82 -16.61 10.49
N ARG A 72 1.69 -17.28 9.74
CA ARG A 72 2.12 -16.82 8.42
C ARG A 72 0.94 -16.71 7.45
N HIS A 73 0.09 -17.74 7.38
CA HIS A 73 -1.10 -17.73 6.52
C HIS A 73 -2.01 -16.55 6.87
N ASP A 74 -2.29 -16.38 8.16
CA ASP A 74 -3.11 -15.26 8.64
C ASP A 74 -2.45 -13.91 8.32
N LEU A 75 -1.14 -13.76 8.48
CA LEU A 75 -0.42 -12.53 8.16
C LEU A 75 -0.39 -12.19 6.66
N ILE A 76 -0.48 -13.19 5.78
CA ILE A 76 -0.57 -13.00 4.33
C ILE A 76 -1.97 -12.53 3.94
N HIS A 77 -3.00 -13.22 4.43
CA HIS A 77 -4.38 -13.07 3.94
C HIS A 77 -5.24 -12.10 4.78
N ASN A 78 -4.96 -11.94 6.07
CA ASN A 78 -5.70 -11.04 6.97
C ASN A 78 -5.16 -9.60 6.92
N ARG A 79 -5.04 -9.04 5.71
CA ARG A 79 -4.55 -7.67 5.49
C ARG A 79 -5.57 -6.73 4.87
N THR A 80 -6.68 -7.28 4.43
CA THR A 80 -7.78 -6.51 3.87
C THR A 80 -9.09 -6.92 4.53
N VAL A 81 -10.04 -6.00 4.53
CA VAL A 81 -11.40 -6.22 5.00
C VAL A 81 -12.38 -5.89 3.88
N ASN A 82 -13.38 -6.73 3.70
CA ASN A 82 -14.48 -6.47 2.76
C ASN A 82 -15.71 -6.03 3.53
N TYR A 83 -15.68 -4.79 4.01
CA TYR A 83 -16.73 -4.25 4.88
C TYR A 83 -18.10 -4.17 4.15
N ALA A 84 -18.14 -3.49 3.00
CA ALA A 84 -19.37 -3.29 2.23
C ALA A 84 -19.83 -4.52 1.43
N GLY A 85 -19.10 -5.64 1.51
CA GLY A 85 -19.32 -6.84 0.71
C GLY A 85 -19.14 -6.66 -0.81
N GLY A 86 -19.00 -7.77 -1.54
CA GLY A 86 -18.92 -7.79 -3.00
C GLY A 86 -17.50 -7.82 -3.59
N VAL A 87 -17.40 -8.12 -4.88
CA VAL A 87 -16.12 -8.31 -5.59
C VAL A 87 -15.39 -6.98 -5.75
N GLY A 88 -14.06 -6.97 -5.54
CA GLY A 88 -13.23 -5.79 -5.76
C GLY A 88 -13.48 -4.64 -4.76
N ARG A 89 -14.09 -4.92 -3.60
CA ARG A 89 -14.45 -3.91 -2.57
C ARG A 89 -13.65 -4.07 -1.27
N ASN A 90 -12.59 -4.86 -1.31
CA ASN A 90 -11.65 -4.98 -0.22
C ASN A 90 -10.90 -3.65 0.03
N LEU A 91 -10.70 -3.33 1.31
CA LEU A 91 -9.88 -2.21 1.76
C LEU A 91 -8.74 -2.69 2.65
N PRO A 92 -7.64 -1.94 2.76
CA PRO A 92 -6.58 -2.26 3.70
C PRO A 92 -7.12 -2.23 5.14
N ILE A 93 -6.75 -3.23 5.96
CA ILE A 93 -7.20 -3.30 7.35
C ILE A 93 -6.68 -2.13 8.19
N ASP A 94 -5.48 -1.63 7.89
CA ASP A 94 -4.88 -0.47 8.57
C ASP A 94 -5.71 0.80 8.33
N PHE A 95 -6.20 0.97 7.10
CA PHE A 95 -7.09 2.07 6.75
C PHE A 95 -8.44 1.96 7.46
N MET A 96 -9.01 0.75 7.53
CA MET A 96 -10.23 0.51 8.31
C MET A 96 -10.02 0.85 9.80
N ASN A 97 -8.90 0.42 10.38
CA ASN A 97 -8.57 0.74 11.76
C ASN A 97 -8.42 2.25 11.98
N GLU A 98 -7.86 2.99 11.02
CA GLU A 98 -7.80 4.46 11.09
C GLU A 98 -9.20 5.09 11.11
N ILE A 99 -10.11 4.62 10.25
CA ILE A 99 -11.50 5.08 10.21
C ILE A 99 -12.19 4.80 11.56
N LEU A 100 -12.10 3.57 12.06
CA LEU A 100 -12.71 3.18 13.34
C LEU A 100 -12.16 4.01 14.50
N ASN A 101 -10.84 4.26 14.52
CA ASN A 101 -10.22 5.12 15.53
C ASN A 101 -10.67 6.59 15.44
N ARG A 102 -10.92 7.09 14.23
CA ARG A 102 -11.43 8.45 14.02
C ARG A 102 -12.87 8.57 14.53
N LEU A 103 -13.74 7.65 14.12
CA LEU A 103 -15.13 7.59 14.59
C LEU A 103 -15.22 7.47 16.11
N PHE A 104 -14.30 6.72 16.73
CA PHE A 104 -14.21 6.65 18.19
C PHE A 104 -13.93 8.00 18.83
N LYS A 105 -12.98 8.75 18.28
CA LYS A 105 -12.66 10.09 18.78
C LYS A 105 -13.82 11.06 18.57
N ASP A 106 -14.49 11.00 17.42
CA ASP A 106 -15.62 11.87 17.13
C ASP A 106 -16.80 11.63 18.10
N LEU A 107 -17.08 10.36 18.44
CA LEU A 107 -18.09 9.99 19.45
C LEU A 107 -17.71 10.44 20.86
N LEU A 108 -16.42 10.36 21.21
CA LEU A 108 -15.90 10.86 22.48
C LEU A 108 -16.02 12.39 22.57
N ASP A 109 -15.72 13.11 21.49
CA ASP A 109 -15.88 14.55 21.41
C ASP A 109 -17.36 14.97 21.49
N ALA A 110 -18.26 14.21 20.85
CA ALA A 110 -19.71 14.40 20.96
C ALA A 110 -20.23 14.20 22.39
N ALA A 111 -19.56 13.40 23.21
CA ALA A 111 -19.84 13.23 24.63
C ALA A 111 -19.42 14.46 25.50
N LYS A 112 -18.90 15.53 24.88
CA LYS A 112 -18.58 16.83 25.49
C LYS A 112 -17.77 16.72 26.78
N GLY A 113 -16.75 15.87 26.79
CA GLY A 113 -15.76 15.79 27.88
C GLY A 113 -16.17 14.95 29.10
N ARG A 114 -17.28 14.18 29.05
CA ARG A 114 -17.61 13.20 30.10
C ARG A 114 -16.92 11.86 29.85
N TYR A 115 -15.59 11.84 29.94
CA TYR A 115 -14.74 10.66 29.79
C TYR A 115 -14.77 9.78 31.04
N THR A 116 -15.93 9.18 31.33
CA THR A 116 -16.01 8.10 32.33
C THR A 116 -15.73 6.76 31.66
N ASP A 117 -15.24 5.78 32.41
CA ASP A 117 -15.00 4.42 31.89
C ASP A 117 -16.27 3.84 31.23
N LEU A 118 -17.44 4.15 31.79
CA LEU A 118 -18.73 3.76 31.22
C LEU A 118 -19.00 4.46 29.87
N THR A 119 -18.69 5.75 29.74
CA THR A 119 -18.83 6.47 28.46
C THR A 119 -17.88 5.91 27.41
N ILE A 120 -16.62 5.66 27.78
CA ILE A 120 -15.59 5.09 26.91
C ILE A 120 -16.02 3.69 26.44
N GLN A 121 -16.49 2.85 27.38
CA GLN A 121 -16.99 1.51 27.06
C GLN A 121 -18.20 1.57 26.13
N ARG A 122 -19.15 2.48 26.37
CA ARG A 122 -20.33 2.68 25.50
C ARG A 122 -19.91 3.15 24.11
N CYS A 123 -19.03 4.14 23.98
CA CYS A 123 -18.52 4.60 22.69
C CYS A 123 -17.81 3.47 21.92
N SER A 124 -17.02 2.64 22.62
CA SER A 124 -16.35 1.47 22.00
C SER A 124 -17.35 0.41 21.54
N GLN A 125 -18.36 0.10 22.36
CA GLN A 125 -19.43 -0.85 22.03
C GLN A 125 -20.34 -0.36 20.90
N ILE A 126 -20.52 0.94 20.77
CA ILE A 126 -21.31 1.57 19.70
C ILE A 126 -20.60 1.40 18.35
N ILE A 127 -19.28 1.50 18.28
CA ILE A 127 -18.55 1.47 17.00
C ILE A 127 -18.51 0.08 16.37
N GLY A 128 -18.47 -0.98 17.17
CA GLY A 128 -18.43 -2.36 16.66
C GLY A 128 -19.60 -2.72 15.73
N PRO A 129 -20.86 -2.42 16.11
CA PRO A 129 -22.06 -2.73 15.32
C PRO A 129 -22.63 -1.54 14.52
N PHE A 130 -21.94 -0.40 14.40
CA PHE A 130 -22.49 0.78 13.73
C PHE A 130 -22.41 0.66 12.19
N ASP A 131 -23.25 -0.21 11.63
CA ASP A 131 -23.31 -0.49 10.19
C ASP A 131 -23.68 0.76 9.37
N GLU A 132 -24.70 1.50 9.80
CA GLU A 132 -25.31 2.59 9.01
C GLU A 132 -24.51 3.91 9.01
N ALA A 133 -23.90 4.32 10.14
CA ALA A 133 -23.06 5.53 10.12
C ALA A 133 -21.69 5.24 9.50
N LEU A 134 -21.15 4.03 9.66
CA LEU A 134 -19.98 3.63 8.88
C LEU A 134 -20.32 3.63 7.41
N ASP A 135 -21.44 3.05 6.98
CA ASP A 135 -21.87 3.04 5.59
C ASP A 135 -21.98 4.46 5.04
N SER A 136 -22.56 5.42 5.78
CA SER A 136 -22.65 6.80 5.32
C SER A 136 -21.27 7.48 5.16
N VAL A 137 -20.34 7.23 6.08
CA VAL A 137 -18.97 7.78 6.06
C VAL A 137 -18.12 7.06 5.02
N PHE A 138 -18.32 5.76 4.83
CA PHE A 138 -17.71 4.95 3.80
C PHE A 138 -18.20 5.38 2.42
N ASP A 139 -19.51 5.48 2.19
CA ASP A 139 -20.06 5.84 0.89
C ASP A 139 -19.67 7.26 0.46
N SER A 140 -19.66 8.21 1.39
CA SER A 140 -19.34 9.62 1.10
C SER A 140 -17.84 9.89 1.03
N ASN A 141 -17.03 9.37 1.98
CA ASN A 141 -15.60 9.73 2.06
C ASN A 141 -14.67 8.68 1.44
N VAL A 142 -15.04 7.40 1.40
CA VAL A 142 -14.16 6.31 0.94
C VAL A 142 -14.57 5.84 -0.46
N ILE A 143 -15.84 5.55 -0.68
CA ILE A 143 -16.34 5.01 -1.94
C ILE A 143 -16.32 6.08 -3.05
N GLN A 144 -16.47 7.37 -2.73
CA GLN A 144 -16.37 8.43 -3.74
C GLN A 144 -14.92 8.89 -4.02
N HIS A 145 -14.03 8.87 -3.03
CA HIS A 145 -12.66 9.38 -3.19
C HIS A 145 -11.61 8.30 -3.48
N GLU A 146 -11.68 7.14 -2.81
CA GLU A 146 -10.69 6.05 -2.92
C GLU A 146 -11.14 4.97 -3.90
N ILE A 147 -12.45 4.67 -3.93
CA ILE A 147 -13.02 3.73 -4.88
C ILE A 147 -13.35 4.50 -6.16
N TYR A 148 -12.42 4.49 -7.12
CA TYR A 148 -12.83 4.70 -8.50
C TYR A 148 -13.89 3.64 -8.80
N ARG A 149 -15.17 4.04 -8.79
CA ARG A 149 -16.26 3.26 -9.34
C ARG A 149 -15.93 3.18 -10.82
N HIS A 150 -15.31 2.08 -11.25
CA HIS A 150 -15.52 1.65 -12.62
C HIS A 150 -17.03 1.51 -12.73
N ARG A 151 -17.70 2.55 -13.22
CA ARG A 151 -18.99 2.33 -13.87
C ARG A 151 -18.69 1.22 -14.84
N TYR A 152 -19.37 0.10 -14.66
CA TYR A 152 -19.38 -1.01 -15.61
C TYR A 152 -19.97 -0.44 -16.91
N ARG A 153 -19.18 0.37 -17.62
CA ARG A 153 -19.25 0.40 -19.05
C ARG A 153 -18.59 -0.90 -19.43
N ASP A 154 -19.18 -1.61 -20.37
CA ASP A 154 -18.50 -2.62 -21.18
C ASP A 154 -17.30 -1.95 -21.87
N CYS A 155 -16.26 -1.67 -21.10
CA CYS A 155 -15.03 -1.11 -21.58
C CYS A 155 -14.22 -2.30 -22.00
N ASN A 156 -14.39 -2.65 -23.28
CA ASN A 156 -13.68 -3.72 -23.94
C ASN A 156 -12.17 -3.50 -23.70
N ARG A 157 -11.60 -4.22 -22.71
CA ARG A 157 -10.24 -4.03 -22.19
C ARG A 157 -9.24 -3.94 -23.34
N ASP A 158 -9.43 -4.79 -24.33
CA ASP A 158 -8.60 -4.87 -25.52
C ASP A 158 -8.64 -3.58 -26.33
N THR A 159 -9.81 -2.94 -26.49
CA THR A 159 -9.92 -1.65 -27.20
C THR A 159 -9.20 -0.51 -26.48
N ASN A 160 -9.26 -0.48 -25.15
CA ASN A 160 -8.55 0.54 -24.36
C ASN A 160 -7.04 0.34 -24.38
N VAL A 161 -6.59 -0.92 -24.31
CA VAL A 161 -5.16 -1.28 -24.43
C VAL A 161 -4.66 -0.95 -25.83
N SER A 162 -5.41 -1.31 -26.88
CA SER A 162 -5.07 -0.98 -28.27
C SER A 162 -5.00 0.53 -28.49
N ARG A 163 -6.01 1.29 -28.06
CA ARG A 163 -6.00 2.76 -28.16
C ARG A 163 -4.83 3.39 -27.40
N SER A 164 -4.53 2.89 -26.20
CA SER A 164 -3.38 3.38 -25.43
C SER A 164 -2.06 3.07 -26.13
N SER A 165 -1.93 1.87 -26.70
CA SER A 165 -0.74 1.44 -27.44
C SER A 165 -0.56 2.28 -28.72
N GLU A 166 -1.63 2.53 -29.47
CA GLU A 166 -1.65 3.39 -30.65
C GLU A 166 -1.22 4.82 -30.30
N LEU A 167 -1.80 5.42 -29.26
CA LEU A 167 -1.41 6.76 -28.81
C LEU A 167 0.08 6.81 -28.42
N LEU A 168 0.54 5.85 -27.61
CA LEU A 168 1.94 5.78 -27.18
C LEU A 168 2.91 5.59 -28.36
N HIS A 169 2.49 4.84 -29.40
CA HIS A 169 3.27 4.59 -30.60
C HIS A 169 3.31 5.82 -31.52
N ASN A 170 2.16 6.43 -31.77
CA ASN A 170 2.00 7.60 -32.64
C ASN A 170 2.78 8.81 -32.11
N GLU A 171 2.72 9.04 -30.81
CA GLU A 171 3.48 10.12 -30.14
C GLU A 171 4.98 9.81 -30.02
N GLN A 172 5.40 8.60 -30.40
CA GLN A 172 6.79 8.12 -30.36
C GLN A 172 7.45 8.32 -28.98
N LEU A 173 6.67 8.20 -27.90
CA LEU A 173 7.09 8.54 -26.53
C LEU A 173 8.28 7.71 -26.03
N PHE A 174 8.52 6.55 -26.63
CA PHE A 174 9.63 5.66 -26.29
C PHE A 174 10.83 5.73 -27.26
N LYS A 175 10.73 6.51 -28.35
CA LYS A 175 11.84 6.78 -29.28
C LYS A 175 12.65 7.98 -28.79
N SER A 176 13.95 7.95 -29.03
CA SER A 176 14.81 9.08 -28.70
C SER A 176 14.83 10.05 -29.88
N VAL A 177 14.14 11.18 -29.74
CA VAL A 177 14.11 12.24 -30.75
C VAL A 177 15.00 13.40 -30.27
N PRO A 178 16.01 13.84 -31.05
CA PRO A 178 16.84 14.98 -30.69
C PRO A 178 16.00 16.23 -30.41
N GLY A 179 16.32 16.99 -29.35
CA GLY A 179 15.58 18.20 -28.97
C GLY A 179 14.24 17.98 -28.26
N ARG A 180 13.76 16.74 -28.13
CA ARG A 180 12.54 16.42 -27.36
C ARG A 180 12.89 16.22 -25.88
N TYR A 181 12.42 17.11 -25.01
CA TYR A 181 12.57 17.05 -23.55
C TYR A 181 11.38 17.68 -22.84
N HIS A 182 11.11 17.21 -21.61
CA HIS A 182 10.10 17.85 -20.75
C HIS A 182 10.69 19.14 -20.19
N HIS A 183 10.14 20.29 -20.58
CA HIS A 183 10.60 21.60 -20.12
C HIS A 183 10.48 21.79 -18.61
N ALA A 184 9.47 21.16 -17.97
CA ALA A 184 9.20 21.30 -16.55
C ALA A 184 10.20 20.58 -15.62
N PHE A 185 10.97 19.62 -16.13
CA PHE A 185 11.85 18.77 -15.30
C PHE A 185 13.29 18.67 -15.86
N PRO A 186 14.01 19.80 -15.94
CA PRO A 186 15.42 19.78 -16.34
C PRO A 186 16.23 19.03 -15.26
N GLY A 187 16.91 17.95 -15.67
CA GLY A 187 17.78 17.17 -14.77
C GLY A 187 17.13 15.94 -14.13
N TYR A 188 15.93 15.53 -14.56
CA TYR A 188 15.31 14.31 -14.03
C TYR A 188 16.16 13.05 -14.32
N VAL A 189 16.57 12.37 -13.26
CA VAL A 189 17.25 11.07 -13.29
C VAL A 189 16.34 10.06 -12.60
N TYR A 190 15.86 9.09 -13.37
CA TYR A 190 15.20 7.93 -12.80
C TYR A 190 16.22 6.85 -12.49
N ASP A 191 16.34 6.50 -11.21
CA ASP A 191 17.18 5.43 -10.73
C ASP A 191 16.37 4.51 -9.82
N ILE A 192 16.23 3.26 -10.23
CA ILE A 192 15.53 2.19 -9.49
C ILE A 192 16.55 1.35 -8.72
N ASN A 193 17.86 1.57 -8.91
CA ASN A 193 18.88 0.76 -8.30
C ASN A 193 19.26 1.26 -6.91
N ALA A 194 19.78 0.34 -6.10
CA ALA A 194 20.38 0.66 -4.82
C ALA A 194 21.54 1.62 -4.95
N LYS A 195 21.33 2.86 -4.49
CA LYS A 195 22.39 3.87 -4.33
C LYS A 195 23.49 3.41 -3.37
N GLN A 196 23.14 2.58 -2.38
CA GLN A 196 24.06 2.03 -1.38
C GLN A 196 23.75 0.56 -1.07
N PRO A 197 24.08 -0.38 -1.98
CA PRO A 197 23.71 -1.79 -1.82
C PRO A 197 24.41 -2.44 -0.62
N GLY A 198 25.66 -2.06 -0.33
CA GLY A 198 26.41 -2.58 0.82
C GLY A 198 25.79 -2.18 2.17
N GLY A 199 25.40 -0.90 2.30
CA GLY A 199 24.73 -0.41 3.51
C GLY A 199 23.37 -1.06 3.73
N PHE A 200 22.58 -1.25 2.65
CA PHE A 200 21.32 -1.96 2.70
C PHE A 200 21.50 -3.42 3.16
N ALA A 201 22.42 -4.15 2.52
CA ALA A 201 22.69 -5.55 2.85
C ALA A 201 23.18 -5.73 4.30
N ALA A 202 24.11 -4.86 4.74
CA ALA A 202 24.58 -4.84 6.12
C ALA A 202 23.42 -4.61 7.11
N LYS A 203 22.51 -3.69 6.79
CA LYS A 203 21.35 -3.39 7.65
C LYS A 203 20.35 -4.55 7.71
N ILE A 204 20.04 -5.18 6.58
CA ILE A 204 19.18 -6.37 6.54
C ILE A 204 19.81 -7.49 7.38
N LYS A 205 21.11 -7.77 7.21
CA LYS A 205 21.83 -8.78 8.00
C LYS A 205 21.78 -8.46 9.49
N GLN A 206 22.00 -7.21 9.88
CA GLN A 206 21.91 -6.76 11.28
C GLN A 206 20.51 -7.06 11.87
N LEU A 207 19.44 -6.74 11.14
CA LEU A 207 18.08 -6.94 11.62
C LEU A 207 17.71 -8.44 11.70
N SER A 208 18.13 -9.24 10.73
CA SER A 208 17.90 -10.70 10.75
C SER A 208 18.62 -11.37 11.91
N LEU A 209 19.90 -11.02 12.17
CA LEU A 209 20.65 -11.53 13.32
C LEU A 209 19.95 -11.18 14.65
N ARG A 210 19.38 -9.97 14.75
CA ARG A 210 18.62 -9.57 15.94
C ARG A 210 17.35 -10.40 16.12
N LEU A 211 16.65 -10.73 15.04
CA LEU A 211 15.52 -11.65 15.10
C LEU A 211 15.99 -13.02 15.60
N ASP A 212 17.02 -13.60 14.99
CA ASP A 212 17.57 -14.92 15.37
C ASP A 212 17.88 -15.03 16.87
N ILE A 213 18.46 -13.96 17.46
CA ILE A 213 18.72 -13.88 18.90
C ILE A 213 17.41 -13.97 19.69
N LEU A 214 16.37 -13.25 19.29
CA LEU A 214 15.07 -13.24 19.99
C LEU A 214 14.41 -14.62 19.99
N LYS A 215 14.45 -15.38 18.90
CA LYS A 215 13.88 -16.74 18.87
C LYS A 215 14.63 -17.70 19.77
N LYS A 216 15.95 -17.58 19.87
CA LYS A 216 16.74 -18.39 20.81
C LYS A 216 16.34 -18.11 22.26
N VAL A 217 16.02 -16.86 22.61
CA VAL A 217 15.53 -16.52 23.95
C VAL A 217 14.14 -17.13 24.20
N VAL A 218 13.22 -17.04 23.24
CA VAL A 218 11.84 -17.54 23.38
C VAL A 218 11.76 -19.07 23.42
N ILE A 219 12.66 -19.80 22.76
CA ILE A 219 12.70 -21.27 22.81
C ILE A 219 13.29 -21.79 24.13
N ASN A 220 14.15 -21.00 24.78
CA ASN A 220 14.86 -21.37 26.01
C ASN A 220 14.17 -20.87 27.30
N SER A 221 12.98 -20.28 27.19
CA SER A 221 12.13 -19.77 28.28
C SER A 221 10.86 -20.58 28.38
#